data_AF-A0A9E0TFA5-F1
#
_entry.id   AF-A0A9E0TFA5-F1
#
_cell.length_a   1.000
_cell.length_b   1.000
_cell.length_c   1.000
_cell.angle_alpha   90.00
_cell.angle_beta   90.00
_cell.angle_gamma   90.00
#
_symmetry.space_group_name_H-M   'P 1'
#
loop_
_entity.id
_entity.type
_entity.pdbx_description
1 polymer ?
#
loop_
_entity_poly.entity_id
_entity_poly.type
_entity_poly.pdbx_seq_one_letter_code
_entity_poly.pdbx_strand_id
1 'polypeptide(L)'
;MASSWSGRLGLVIASEPPQQFHAGFELTGDAQHGELRLSTPLGSVLAELKWRPGEALLVQNDQTRAYPSVDALSAAVTGTAVPLRALFAWLRGVPEEVPGWRADLSGLPDGRLLARRLSPLPSAELRVILDPA
;
A
#
# COMPACT_ATOMS: atom_id res chain seq x y z
N MET A 1 -17.94 -3.96 8.95
CA MET A 1 -18.06 -2.61 8.37
C MET A 1 -16.84 -2.39 7.50
N ALA A 2 -17.01 -1.96 6.25
CA ALA A 2 -15.88 -1.61 5.40
C ALA A 2 -15.15 -0.40 6.00
N SER A 3 -13.83 -0.46 6.10
CA SER A 3 -13.02 0.67 6.54
C SER A 3 -12.62 1.52 5.34
N SER A 4 -12.40 2.82 5.54
CA SER A 4 -11.84 3.71 4.53
C SER A 4 -10.75 4.59 5.14
N TRP A 5 -9.63 4.71 4.45
CA TRP A 5 -8.57 5.67 4.76
C TRP A 5 -8.11 6.36 3.49
N SER A 6 -7.75 7.64 3.61
CA SER A 6 -7.12 8.39 2.53
C SER A 6 -5.90 9.14 3.05
N GLY A 7 -5.03 9.52 2.12
CA GLY A 7 -3.85 10.30 2.47
C GLY A 7 -2.75 10.19 1.43
N ARG A 8 -1.50 10.24 1.91
CA ARG A 8 -0.30 10.14 1.09
C ARG A 8 0.49 8.89 1.44
N LEU A 9 0.92 8.17 0.40
CA LEU A 9 1.79 7.01 0.48
C LEU A 9 3.13 7.38 -0.14
N GLY A 10 4.21 7.09 0.58
CA GLY A 10 5.58 7.17 0.09
C GLY A 10 6.29 5.83 0.28
N LEU A 11 7.04 5.40 -0.72
CA LEU A 11 7.83 4.18 -0.67
C LEU A 11 9.23 4.48 -1.21
N VAL A 12 10.25 4.19 -0.40
CA VAL A 12 11.66 4.30 -0.81
C VAL A 12 12.24 2.90 -0.84
N ILE A 13 12.81 2.51 -1.97
CA ILE A 13 13.41 1.19 -2.19
C ILE A 13 14.93 1.41 -2.30
N ALA A 14 15.69 0.75 -1.43
CA ALA A 14 17.15 0.80 -1.40
C ALA A 14 17.76 -0.08 -2.52
N SER A 15 17.34 0.16 -3.76
CA SER A 15 17.94 -0.41 -4.97
C SER A 15 19.12 0.45 -5.43
N GLU A 16 19.82 0.00 -6.48
CA GLU A 16 20.88 0.75 -7.15
C GLU A 16 20.48 1.00 -8.61
N PRO A 17 20.10 2.23 -9.01
CA PRO A 17 19.92 3.42 -8.16
C PRO A 17 18.68 3.32 -7.23
N PRO A 18 18.61 4.13 -6.15
CA PRO A 18 17.45 4.14 -5.27
C PRO A 18 16.17 4.53 -6.02
N GLN A 19 15.10 3.78 -5.79
CA GLN A 19 13.79 4.05 -6.39
C GLN A 19 12.85 4.65 -5.35
N GLN A 20 12.00 5.58 -5.79
CA GLN A 20 11.03 6.26 -4.93
C GLN A 20 9.68 6.28 -5.63
N PHE A 21 8.63 6.00 -4.86
CA PHE A 21 7.25 6.04 -5.32
C PHE A 21 6.43 6.90 -4.35
N HIS A 22 5.66 7.83 -4.89
CA HIS A 22 4.80 8.72 -4.12
C HIS A 22 3.44 8.82 -4.79
N ALA A 23 2.37 8.70 -4.01
CA ALA A 23 1.01 8.84 -4.50
C ALA A 23 0.07 9.35 -3.40
N GLY A 24 -0.99 10.03 -3.80
CA GLY A 24 -2.21 10.05 -3.00
C GLY A 24 -2.80 8.64 -2.98
N PHE A 25 -3.45 8.25 -1.90
CA PHE A 25 -4.11 6.96 -1.79
C PHE A 25 -5.50 7.07 -1.19
N GLU A 26 -6.37 6.16 -1.63
CA GLU A 26 -7.64 5.84 -0.99
C GLU A 26 -7.69 4.31 -0.82
N LEU A 27 -7.76 3.84 0.42
CA LEU A 27 -7.84 2.43 0.78
C LEU A 27 -9.22 2.15 1.34
N THR A 28 -9.97 1.25 0.72
CA THR A 28 -11.33 0.88 1.16
C THR A 28 -11.50 -0.64 1.29
N GLY A 29 -12.45 -1.05 2.13
CA GLY A 29 -12.81 -2.45 2.33
C GLY A 29 -12.10 -3.10 3.53
N ASP A 30 -11.54 -4.28 3.32
CA ASP A 30 -10.79 -5.04 4.32
C ASP A 30 -9.63 -5.86 3.72
N ALA A 31 -8.93 -6.60 4.59
CA ALA A 31 -7.77 -7.40 4.21
C ALA A 31 -8.09 -8.53 3.21
N GLN A 32 -9.35 -8.97 3.08
CA GLN A 32 -9.80 -9.99 2.13
C GLN A 32 -10.43 -9.40 0.89
N HIS A 33 -11.29 -8.38 1.02
CA HIS A 33 -11.97 -7.68 -0.06
C HIS A 33 -11.63 -6.19 0.04
N GLY A 34 -10.66 -5.74 -0.73
CA GLY A 34 -10.22 -4.36 -0.64
C GLY A 34 -9.81 -3.76 -1.97
N GLU A 35 -9.74 -2.44 -1.93
CA GLU A 35 -9.42 -1.60 -3.06
C GLU A 35 -8.44 -0.52 -2.61
N LEU A 36 -7.37 -0.35 -3.38
CA LEU A 36 -6.40 0.73 -3.22
C LEU A 36 -6.37 1.54 -4.51
N ARG A 37 -6.88 2.75 -4.46
CA ARG A 37 -6.76 3.74 -5.53
C ARG A 37 -5.56 4.62 -5.27
N LEU A 38 -4.73 4.80 -6.28
CA LEU A 38 -3.52 5.63 -6.23
C LEU A 38 -3.67 6.79 -7.21
N SER A 39 -3.31 7.99 -6.77
CA SER A 39 -3.41 9.23 -7.56
C SER A 39 -2.12 10.02 -7.56
N THR A 40 -1.90 10.79 -8.62
CA THR A 40 -0.81 11.74 -8.69
C THR A 40 -1.13 12.97 -7.83
N PRO A 41 -0.12 13.78 -7.44
CA PRO A 41 -0.37 15.04 -6.71
C PRO A 41 -1.30 16.03 -7.43
N LEU A 42 -1.46 15.89 -8.74
CA LEU A 42 -2.36 16.72 -9.55
C LEU A 42 -3.82 16.21 -9.54
N GLY A 43 -4.10 15.09 -8.88
CA GLY A 43 -5.43 14.50 -8.75
C GLY A 43 -5.80 13.46 -9.82
N SER A 44 -4.90 13.17 -10.78
CA SER A 44 -5.16 12.13 -11.78
C SER A 44 -4.98 10.73 -11.20
N VAL A 45 -5.85 9.79 -11.54
CA VAL A 45 -5.73 8.39 -11.13
C VAL A 45 -4.53 7.74 -11.83
N LEU A 46 -3.63 7.16 -11.05
CA LEU A 46 -2.47 6.42 -11.54
C LEU A 46 -2.82 4.95 -11.76
N ALA A 47 -3.51 4.35 -10.80
CA ALA A 47 -3.87 2.93 -10.79
C ALA A 47 -4.92 2.66 -9.72
N GLU A 48 -5.72 1.62 -9.94
CA GLU A 48 -6.64 1.07 -8.95
C GLU A 48 -6.39 -0.43 -8.80
N LEU A 49 -6.07 -0.85 -7.58
CA LEU A 49 -5.73 -2.21 -7.23
C LEU A 49 -6.92 -2.80 -6.49
N LYS A 50 -7.56 -3.84 -7.04
CA LYS A 50 -8.68 -4.54 -6.40
C LYS A 50 -8.29 -5.96 -6.07
N TRP A 51 -8.65 -6.45 -4.90
CA TRP A 51 -8.47 -7.86 -4.57
C TRP A 51 -9.66 -8.44 -3.81
N ARG A 52 -9.87 -9.73 -4.02
CA ARG A 52 -10.80 -10.60 -3.29
C ARG A 52 -10.25 -12.03 -3.27
N PRO A 53 -10.82 -12.97 -2.50
CA PRO A 53 -10.39 -14.36 -2.56
C PRO A 53 -10.41 -14.89 -4.01
N GLY A 54 -9.25 -15.34 -4.50
CA GLY A 54 -9.08 -15.86 -5.86
C GLY A 54 -8.87 -14.80 -6.96
N GLU A 55 -8.82 -13.50 -6.63
CA GLU A 55 -8.68 -12.44 -7.64
C GLU A 55 -7.80 -11.28 -7.16
N ALA A 56 -6.92 -10.81 -8.05
CA ALA A 56 -6.17 -9.57 -7.89
C ALA A 56 -6.13 -8.85 -9.24
N LEU A 57 -6.78 -7.69 -9.34
CA LEU A 57 -6.94 -6.92 -10.57
C LEU A 57 -6.25 -5.56 -10.45
N LEU A 58 -5.54 -5.18 -11.50
CA LEU A 58 -5.04 -3.83 -11.71
C LEU A 58 -5.91 -3.16 -12.78
N VAL A 59 -6.48 -2.01 -12.45
CA VAL A 59 -7.11 -1.12 -13.42
C VAL A 59 -6.20 0.09 -13.63
N GLN A 60 -5.76 0.28 -14.87
CA GLN A 60 -4.88 1.40 -15.26
C GLN A 60 -5.13 1.76 -16.72
N ASN A 61 -5.30 3.05 -17.04
CA ASN A 61 -5.55 3.54 -18.39
C ASN A 61 -6.68 2.78 -19.13
N ASP A 62 -7.82 2.57 -18.47
CA ASP A 62 -8.97 1.81 -18.95
C ASP A 62 -8.70 0.32 -19.27
N GLN A 63 -7.53 -0.20 -18.91
CA GLN A 63 -7.19 -1.61 -19.02
C GLN A 63 -7.30 -2.29 -17.67
N THR A 64 -7.89 -3.48 -17.66
CA THR A 64 -7.91 -4.36 -16.49
C THR A 64 -6.98 -5.56 -16.72
N ARG A 65 -6.05 -5.78 -15.78
CA ARG A 65 -5.10 -6.90 -15.83
C ARG A 65 -5.14 -7.71 -14.54
N ALA A 66 -5.26 -9.02 -14.67
CA ALA A 66 -5.18 -9.93 -13.54
C ALA A 66 -3.73 -10.22 -13.15
N TYR A 67 -3.50 -10.37 -11.85
CA TYR A 67 -2.23 -10.74 -11.23
C TYR A 67 -2.42 -11.99 -10.35
N PRO A 68 -1.36 -12.79 -10.15
CA PRO A 68 -1.46 -14.04 -9.39
C PRO A 68 -1.64 -13.83 -7.88
N SER A 69 -1.32 -12.64 -7.36
CA SER A 69 -1.44 -12.32 -5.93
C SER A 69 -1.51 -10.80 -5.71
N VAL A 70 -1.93 -10.40 -4.49
CA VAL A 70 -1.93 -8.99 -4.07
C VAL A 70 -0.50 -8.42 -4.00
N ASP A 71 0.48 -9.26 -3.67
CA ASP A 71 1.89 -8.86 -3.66
C ASP A 71 2.40 -8.57 -5.08
N ALA A 72 2.04 -9.42 -6.05
CA ALA A 72 2.37 -9.19 -7.46
C ALA A 72 1.64 -7.95 -8.01
N LEU A 73 0.39 -7.75 -7.60
CA LEU A 73 -0.41 -6.59 -7.95
C LEU A 73 0.20 -5.28 -7.44
N SER A 74 0.58 -5.23 -6.16
CA SER A 74 1.23 -4.05 -5.58
C SER A 74 2.59 -3.78 -6.23
N ALA A 75 3.41 -4.83 -6.41
CA ALA A 75 4.72 -4.72 -7.04
C ALA A 75 4.66 -4.16 -8.46
N ALA A 76 3.61 -4.48 -9.22
CA ALA A 76 3.43 -3.97 -10.58
C ALA A 76 3.25 -2.45 -10.64
N VAL A 77 2.79 -1.82 -9.56
CA VAL A 77 2.52 -0.37 -9.50
C VAL A 77 3.60 0.39 -8.74
N THR A 78 4.05 -0.14 -7.60
CA THR A 78 4.99 0.54 -6.71
C THR A 78 6.45 0.15 -6.96
N GLY A 79 6.70 -0.82 -7.85
CA GLY A 79 8.02 -1.39 -8.12
C GLY A 79 8.44 -2.50 -7.14
N THR A 80 7.69 -2.72 -6.04
CA THR A 80 7.99 -3.79 -5.09
C THR A 80 6.77 -4.19 -4.26
N ALA A 81 6.72 -5.44 -3.79
CA ALA A 81 5.57 -5.91 -3.01
C ALA A 81 5.39 -5.09 -1.72
N VAL A 82 4.17 -4.62 -1.50
CA VAL A 82 3.73 -3.89 -0.30
C VAL A 82 2.62 -4.73 0.37
N PRO A 83 2.65 -4.93 1.69
CA PRO A 83 1.68 -5.76 2.39
C PRO A 83 0.33 -5.05 2.57
N LEU A 84 -0.42 -4.90 1.48
CA LEU A 84 -1.70 -4.19 1.45
C LEU A 84 -2.73 -4.76 2.42
N ARG A 85 -2.70 -6.08 2.64
CA ARG A 85 -3.63 -6.76 3.58
C ARG A 85 -3.35 -6.36 5.02
N ALA A 86 -2.09 -6.40 5.44
CA ALA A 86 -1.68 -6.00 6.78
C ALA A 86 -1.82 -4.49 7.01
N LEU A 87 -1.79 -3.67 5.94
CA LEU A 87 -2.01 -2.24 6.03
C LEU A 87 -3.35 -1.90 6.72
N PHE A 88 -4.40 -2.71 6.52
CA PHE A 88 -5.68 -2.54 7.23
C PHE A 88 -5.54 -2.72 8.74
N ALA A 89 -4.81 -3.73 9.19
CA ALA A 89 -4.57 -3.95 10.61
C ALA A 89 -3.71 -2.84 11.20
N TRP A 90 -2.62 -2.48 10.51
CA TRP A 90 -1.74 -1.41 10.92
C TRP A 90 -2.48 -0.07 11.03
N LEU A 91 -3.31 0.30 10.06
CA LEU A 91 -4.10 1.53 10.10
C LEU A 91 -5.21 1.53 11.17
N ARG A 92 -5.57 0.37 11.72
CA ARG A 92 -6.42 0.23 12.91
C ARG A 92 -5.61 0.22 14.22
N GLY A 93 -4.30 0.40 14.17
CA GLY A 93 -3.43 0.32 15.34
C GLY A 93 -3.11 -1.09 15.80
N VAL A 94 -3.40 -2.11 14.97
CA VAL A 94 -3.09 -3.51 15.27
C VAL A 94 -1.73 -3.87 14.67
N PRO A 95 -0.72 -4.25 15.48
CA PRO A 95 0.62 -4.58 14.99
C PRO A 95 0.67 -6.00 14.39
N GLU A 96 -0.01 -6.21 13.27
CA GLU A 96 0.04 -7.47 12.53
C GLU A 96 1.47 -7.77 12.07
N GLU A 97 1.97 -8.96 12.39
CA GLU A 97 3.29 -9.41 11.98
C GLU A 97 3.28 -9.80 10.50
N VAL A 98 4.17 -9.18 9.73
CA VAL A 98 4.41 -9.53 8.33
C VAL A 98 5.86 -9.98 8.21
N PRO A 99 6.14 -11.21 7.74
CA PRO A 99 7.51 -11.69 7.57
C PRO A 99 8.38 -10.72 6.79
N GLY A 100 9.55 -10.39 7.36
CA GLY A 100 10.49 -9.46 6.74
C GLY A 100 10.14 -7.98 6.85
N TRP A 101 8.99 -7.61 7.42
CA TRP A 101 8.59 -6.23 7.68
C TRP A 101 8.59 -5.90 9.17
N ARG A 102 8.82 -4.64 9.48
CA ARG A 102 8.65 -4.05 10.81
C ARG A 102 7.82 -2.78 10.69
N ALA A 103 6.62 -2.79 11.26
CA ALA A 103 5.75 -1.62 11.34
C ALA A 103 5.96 -0.89 12.68
N ASP A 104 6.05 0.43 12.61
CA ASP A 104 6.00 1.36 13.73
C ASP A 104 4.70 2.16 13.63
N LEU A 105 3.82 1.87 14.60
CA LEU A 105 2.47 2.43 14.69
C LEU A 105 2.38 3.57 15.71
N SER A 106 3.50 3.95 16.35
CA SER A 106 3.51 4.96 17.42
C SER A 106 3.03 6.33 16.96
N GLY A 107 3.18 6.65 15.68
CA GLY A 107 2.72 7.90 15.07
C GLY A 107 1.27 7.90 14.60
N LEU A 108 0.51 6.80 14.74
CA LEU A 108 -0.88 6.74 14.25
C LEU A 108 -1.82 7.75 14.92
N PRO A 109 -1.68 8.12 16.22
CA PRO A 109 -2.46 9.21 16.80
C PRO A 109 -2.30 10.54 16.07
N ASP A 110 -1.15 10.77 15.43
CA ASP A 110 -0.84 11.94 14.59
C ASP A 110 -1.07 11.66 13.09
N GLY A 111 -1.75 10.56 12.76
CA GLY A 111 -2.04 10.14 11.38
C GLY A 111 -0.85 9.60 10.61
N ARG A 112 0.20 9.10 11.28
CA ARG A 112 1.44 8.64 10.62
C ARG A 112 1.68 7.15 10.86
N LEU A 113 2.05 6.44 9.81
CA LEU A 113 2.51 5.06 9.88
C LEU A 113 3.83 4.93 9.16
N LEU A 114 4.76 4.20 9.79
CA LEU A 114 6.04 3.85 9.18
C LEU A 114 6.17 2.33 9.17
N ALA A 115 6.57 1.75 8.03
CA ALA A 115 6.92 0.34 7.97
C ALA A 115 8.19 0.14 7.15
N ARG A 116 9.08 -0.74 7.60
CA ARG A 116 10.34 -1.05 6.93
C ARG A 116 10.41 -2.52 6.57
N ARG A 117 10.68 -2.81 5.30
CA ARG A 117 11.07 -4.14 4.84
C ARG A 117 12.57 -4.33 5.07
N LEU A 118 12.90 -5.33 5.87
CA LEU A 118 14.25 -5.79 6.19
C LEU A 118 14.65 -7.01 5.35
N SER A 119 13.67 -7.80 4.89
CA SER A 119 13.89 -8.97 4.04
C SER A 119 12.65 -9.26 3.17
N PRO A 120 12.82 -9.80 1.95
CA PRO A 120 14.09 -9.90 1.23
C PRO A 120 14.64 -8.52 0.85
N LEU A 121 15.92 -8.48 0.49
CA LEU A 121 16.53 -7.31 -0.12
C LEU A 121 15.99 -7.12 -1.56
N PRO A 122 15.97 -5.87 -2.09
CA PRO A 122 16.37 -4.63 -1.43
C PRO A 122 15.42 -4.23 -0.29
N SER A 123 15.95 -3.58 0.74
CA SER A 123 15.12 -3.01 1.79
C SER A 123 14.21 -1.92 1.23
N ALA A 124 13.07 -1.71 1.91
CA ALA A 124 12.12 -0.68 1.53
C ALA A 124 11.56 0.01 2.76
N GLU A 125 11.24 1.30 2.65
CA GLU A 125 10.60 2.07 3.71
C GLU A 125 9.30 2.65 3.18
N LEU A 126 8.19 2.17 3.75
CA LEU A 126 6.83 2.64 3.51
C LEU A 126 6.48 3.70 4.55
N ARG A 127 6.02 4.86 4.08
CA ARG A 127 5.45 5.94 4.89
C ARG A 127 4.01 6.16 4.46
N VAL A 128 3.11 6.24 5.42
CA VAL A 128 1.72 6.64 5.20
C VAL A 128 1.42 7.85 6.08
N ILE A 129 0.81 8.87 5.49
CA ILE A 129 0.30 10.05 6.17
C ILE A 129 -1.19 10.10 5.87
N LEU A 130 -2.03 9.99 6.88
CA LEU A 130 -3.48 10.07 6.77
C LEU A 130 -3.92 11.52 6.59
N ASP A 131 -4.94 11.71 5.77
CA ASP A 131 -5.66 12.98 5.75
C ASP A 131 -6.56 13.10 7.00
N PRO A 132 -6.85 14.33 7.47
CA PRO A 132 -7.79 14.55 8.57
C PRO A 132 -9.17 13.98 8.23
N ALA A 133 -9.83 13.40 9.24
CA ALA A 133 -11.21 12.96 9.15
C ALA A 133 -12.21 14.13 9.16
#